data_AF-A0A7C7T0H9-F1
#
_entry.id   AF-A0A7C7T0H9-F1
#
_cell.length_a   1.000
_cell.length_b   1.000
_cell.length_c   1.000
_cell.angle_alpha   90.00
_cell.angle_beta   90.00
_cell.angle_gamma   90.00
#
_symmetry.space_group_name_H-M   'P 1'
#
loop_
_entity.id
_entity.type
_entity.pdbx_description
1 polymer ?
#
loop_
_entity_poly.entity_id
_entity_poly.type
_entity_poly.pdbx_seq_one_letter_code
_entity_poly.pdbx_strand_id
1 'polypeptide(L)'
;LNGAFEGKPINATSVTEITKEFPDLPVQIGGGIRNMEIANTYIEAGISYLIIGTMAVTHPEFVSELCREFPGKIIVGLDANNGLVATEGWAKQTDLHVVDLSKKFEQD
;
A
#
# COMPACT_ATOMS: atom_id res chain seq x y z
N LEU A 1 -2.86 -4.19 -13.38
CA LEU A 1 -2.71 -4.78 -12.03
C LEU A 1 -1.51 -5.75 -12.03
N ASN A 2 -0.29 -5.31 -12.35
CA ASN A 2 0.84 -6.25 -12.53
C ASN A 2 1.75 -6.31 -11.29
N GLY A 3 2.03 -5.15 -10.65
CA GLY A 3 2.93 -5.09 -9.50
C GLY A 3 2.43 -5.82 -8.24
N ALA A 4 1.11 -5.87 -8.00
CA ALA A 4 0.53 -6.62 -6.89
C ALA A 4 0.80 -8.13 -7.02
N PHE A 5 0.64 -8.67 -8.23
CA PHE A 5 0.79 -10.09 -8.54
C PHE A 5 2.27 -10.49 -8.67
N GLU A 6 3.09 -9.68 -9.34
CA GLU A 6 4.50 -10.02 -9.59
C GLU A 6 5.45 -9.59 -8.48
N GLY A 7 5.01 -8.74 -7.54
CA GLY A 7 5.83 -8.31 -6.40
C GLY A 7 7.01 -7.41 -6.76
N LYS A 8 7.01 -6.83 -7.97
CA LYS A 8 8.02 -5.89 -8.46
C LYS A 8 7.36 -4.65 -9.08
N PRO A 9 8.03 -3.48 -9.06
CA PRO A 9 7.48 -2.24 -9.58
C PRO A 9 7.58 -2.18 -11.12
N ILE A 10 6.77 -2.98 -11.82
CA ILE A 10 6.78 -3.09 -13.30
C ILE A 10 6.39 -1.79 -13.98
N ASN A 11 5.58 -0.97 -13.32
CA ASN A 11 5.04 0.27 -13.87
C ASN A 11 5.80 1.52 -13.40
N ALA A 12 6.99 1.37 -12.81
CA ALA A 12 7.76 2.49 -12.26
C ALA A 12 8.01 3.61 -13.29
N THR A 13 8.31 3.24 -14.54
CA THR A 13 8.52 4.20 -15.63
C THR A 13 7.27 5.04 -15.90
N SER A 14 6.12 4.40 -16.12
CA SER A 14 4.87 5.11 -16.38
C SER A 14 4.45 6.00 -15.22
N VAL A 15 4.66 5.53 -13.99
CA VAL A 15 4.38 6.32 -12.78
C VAL A 15 5.25 7.58 -12.76
N THR A 16 6.55 7.44 -13.04
CA THR A 16 7.50 8.55 -13.08
C THR A 16 7.18 9.55 -14.19
N GLU A 17 6.71 9.09 -15.35
CA GLU A 17 6.29 9.97 -16.44
C GLU A 17 5.05 10.78 -16.05
N ILE A 18 4.06 10.15 -15.42
CA ILE A 18 2.83 10.82 -14.97
C ILE A 18 3.16 11.91 -13.94
N THR A 19 3.94 11.58 -12.91
CA THR A 19 4.25 12.53 -11.83
C THR A 19 5.16 13.66 -12.28
N LYS A 20 6.03 13.44 -13.29
CA LYS A 20 6.84 14.50 -13.91
C LYS A 20 6.00 15.45 -14.74
N GLU A 21 5.06 14.93 -15.52
CA GLU A 21 4.19 15.76 -16.37
C GLU A 21 3.19 16.56 -15.53
N PHE A 22 2.74 16.01 -14.39
CA PHE A 22 1.75 16.61 -13.51
C PHE A 22 2.27 16.74 -12.06
N PRO A 23 3.24 17.63 -11.79
CA PRO A 23 3.91 17.71 -10.48
C PRO A 23 2.99 18.14 -9.33
N ASP A 24 1.91 18.86 -9.63
CA ASP A 24 0.94 19.34 -8.64
C ASP A 24 -0.25 18.38 -8.45
N LEU A 25 -0.36 17.33 -9.27
CA LEU A 25 -1.46 16.37 -9.20
C LEU A 25 -1.15 15.30 -8.14
N PRO A 26 -1.96 15.15 -7.08
CA PRO A 26 -1.74 14.09 -6.11
C PRO A 26 -1.97 12.72 -6.76
N VAL A 27 -0.96 11.87 -6.74
CA VAL A 27 -1.03 10.51 -7.28
C VAL A 27 -0.90 9.51 -6.14
N GLN A 28 -1.77 8.51 -6.14
CA GLN A 28 -1.70 7.36 -5.22
C GLN A 28 -1.33 6.10 -5.99
N ILE A 29 -0.54 5.23 -5.37
CA ILE A 29 -0.19 3.93 -5.95
C ILE A 29 -0.38 2.82 -4.94
N GLY A 30 -0.95 1.70 -5.42
CA GLY A 30 -1.09 0.49 -4.64
C GLY A 30 -0.57 -0.72 -5.40
N GLY A 31 -0.17 -1.75 -4.64
CA GLY A 31 0.24 -3.05 -5.17
C GLY A 31 1.74 -3.20 -5.36
N GLY A 32 2.29 -4.29 -4.79
CA GLY A 32 3.69 -4.66 -4.97
C GLY A 32 4.69 -3.97 -4.03
N ILE A 33 4.22 -3.13 -3.09
CA ILE A 33 5.05 -2.48 -2.08
C ILE A 33 5.28 -3.48 -0.95
N ARG A 34 6.41 -4.18 -0.98
CA ARG A 34 6.74 -5.30 -0.07
C ARG A 34 7.96 -5.05 0.81
N ASN A 35 8.66 -3.94 0.59
CA ASN A 35 9.83 -3.53 1.36
C ASN A 35 10.04 -2.00 1.25
N MET A 36 10.97 -1.48 2.05
CA MET A 36 11.27 -0.06 2.14
C MET A 36 11.88 0.49 0.84
N GLU A 37 12.68 -0.30 0.14
CA GLU A 37 13.32 0.11 -1.11
C GLU A 37 12.31 0.42 -2.21
N ILE A 38 11.27 -0.43 -2.35
CA ILE A 38 10.18 -0.19 -3.30
C ILE A 38 9.36 1.03 -2.88
N ALA A 39 9.07 1.19 -1.58
CA ALA A 39 8.35 2.36 -1.09
C ALA A 39 9.11 3.65 -1.42
N ASN A 40 10.41 3.70 -1.10
CA ASN A 40 11.27 4.85 -1.40
C ASN A 40 11.29 5.17 -2.89
N THR A 41 11.41 4.16 -3.75
CA THR A 41 11.40 4.35 -5.22
C THR A 41 10.14 5.10 -5.69
N TYR A 42 8.96 4.77 -5.16
CA TYR A 42 7.73 5.46 -5.53
C TYR A 42 7.64 6.87 -4.96
N ILE A 43 8.10 7.07 -3.72
CA ILE A 43 8.13 8.39 -3.08
C ILE A 43 9.05 9.34 -3.85
N GLU A 44 10.25 8.89 -4.20
CA GLU A 44 11.21 9.64 -5.04
C GLU A 44 10.68 9.90 -6.45
N ALA A 45 9.85 9.00 -6.97
CA ALA A 45 9.14 9.21 -8.23
C ALA A 45 8.02 10.25 -8.13
N GLY A 46 7.75 10.86 -6.97
CA GLY A 46 6.73 11.90 -6.81
C GLY A 46 5.33 11.39 -6.45
N ILE A 47 5.20 10.10 -6.07
CA ILE A 47 3.93 9.59 -5.55
C ILE A 47 3.58 10.28 -4.23
N SER A 48 2.33 10.71 -4.11
CA SER A 48 1.80 11.36 -2.92
C SER A 48 1.45 10.36 -1.83
N TYR A 49 0.83 9.23 -2.21
CA TYR A 49 0.36 8.23 -1.27
C TYR A 49 0.64 6.78 -1.70
N LEU A 50 1.10 5.97 -0.75
CA LEU A 50 1.32 4.54 -0.90
C LEU A 50 0.14 3.77 -0.27
N ILE A 51 -0.53 2.93 -1.06
CA ILE A 51 -1.62 2.08 -0.58
C ILE A 51 -1.07 0.70 -0.23
N ILE A 52 -1.12 0.36 1.05
CA ILE A 52 -0.62 -0.90 1.61
C ILE A 52 -1.81 -1.83 1.88
N GLY A 53 -1.93 -2.87 1.05
CA GLY A 53 -2.99 -3.88 1.12
C GLY A 53 -2.56 -5.12 1.91
N THR A 54 -2.29 -6.23 1.20
CA THR A 54 -1.89 -7.52 1.80
C THR A 54 -0.79 -7.42 2.86
N MET A 55 0.21 -6.54 2.69
CA MET A 55 1.27 -6.34 3.67
C MET A 55 0.75 -5.82 5.01
N ALA A 56 -0.30 -4.99 5.02
CA ALA A 56 -0.93 -4.54 6.26
C ALA A 56 -1.54 -5.71 7.05
N VAL A 57 -1.96 -6.77 6.37
CA VAL A 57 -2.54 -7.95 7.02
C VAL A 57 -1.46 -8.94 7.45
N THR A 58 -0.47 -9.19 6.60
CA THR A 58 0.54 -10.24 6.83
C THR A 58 1.75 -9.78 7.63
N HIS A 59 2.10 -8.49 7.55
CA HIS A 59 3.24 -7.85 8.20
C HIS A 59 2.85 -6.45 8.69
N PRO A 60 1.89 -6.34 9.64
CA PRO A 60 1.35 -5.06 10.05
C PRO A 60 2.39 -4.08 10.59
N GLU A 61 3.49 -4.57 11.19
CA GLU A 61 4.63 -3.77 11.64
C GLU A 61 5.30 -2.97 10.51
N PHE A 62 5.25 -3.48 9.29
CA PHE A 62 5.77 -2.77 8.11
C PHE A 62 4.99 -1.49 7.83
N VAL A 63 3.70 -1.44 8.16
CA VAL A 63 2.91 -0.22 8.03
C VAL A 63 3.41 0.85 9.00
N SER A 64 3.62 0.49 10.27
CA SER A 64 4.17 1.41 11.28
C SER A 64 5.57 1.92 10.88
N GLU A 65 6.41 1.06 10.28
CA GLU A 65 7.70 1.48 9.72
C GLU A 65 7.54 2.50 8.59
N LEU A 66 6.64 2.24 7.64
CA LEU A 66 6.36 3.16 6.54
C LEU A 66 5.78 4.49 7.03
N CYS A 67 4.90 4.49 8.03
CA CYS A 67 4.34 5.72 8.61
C CYS A 67 5.41 6.58 9.28
N ARG A 68 6.39 5.96 9.94
CA ARG A 68 7.54 6.67 10.54
C ARG A 68 8.46 7.26 9.48
N GLU A 69 8.77 6.50 8.43
CA GLU A 69 9.68 6.95 7.36
C GLU A 69 9.02 7.98 6.44
N PHE A 70 7.72 7.82 6.16
CA PHE A 70 6.96 8.65 5.24
C PHE A 70 5.68 9.22 5.90
N PRO A 71 5.80 10.15 6.87
CA PRO A 71 4.66 10.69 7.59
C PRO A 71 3.59 11.29 6.67
N GLY A 72 2.33 10.89 6.87
CA GLY A 72 1.18 11.40 6.12
C GLY A 72 1.08 10.90 4.68
N LYS A 73 1.87 9.89 4.28
CA LYS A 73 1.88 9.35 2.90
C LYS A 73 1.35 7.93 2.78
N ILE A 74 0.94 7.29 3.88
CA ILE A 74 0.53 5.89 3.89
C ILE A 74 -0.99 5.77 4.00
N ILE A 75 -1.57 4.94 3.14
CA ILE A 75 -2.99 4.57 3.16
C ILE A 75 -3.06 3.05 3.34
N VAL A 76 -3.84 2.58 4.31
CA VAL A 76 -4.09 1.14 4.47
C VAL A 76 -5.33 0.75 3.68
N GLY A 77 -5.19 -0.21 2.78
CA GLY A 77 -6.29 -0.80 2.03
C GLY A 77 -6.72 -2.14 2.63
N LEU A 78 -7.93 -2.21 3.19
CA LEU A 78 -8.48 -3.45 3.76
C LEU A 78 -9.67 -3.93 2.93
N ASP A 79 -9.49 -5.05 2.25
CA ASP A 79 -10.58 -5.77 1.61
C ASP A 79 -11.24 -6.70 2.63
N ALA A 80 -12.57 -6.78 2.63
CA ALA A 80 -13.31 -7.60 3.60
C ALA A 80 -14.55 -8.25 2.99
N ASN A 81 -14.80 -9.49 3.39
CA ASN A 81 -16.00 -10.25 3.08
C ASN A 81 -16.65 -10.72 4.39
N ASN A 82 -17.95 -10.47 4.56
CA ASN A 82 -18.68 -10.76 5.81
C ASN A 82 -17.98 -10.23 7.09
N GLY A 83 -17.36 -9.05 6.99
CA GLY A 83 -16.67 -8.40 8.11
C GLY A 83 -15.30 -9.00 8.46
N LEU A 84 -14.84 -10.00 7.71
CA LEU A 84 -13.53 -10.62 7.85
C LEU A 84 -12.60 -10.19 6.71
N VAL A 85 -11.34 -9.95 7.03
CA VAL A 85 -10.33 -9.47 6.07
C VAL A 85 -10.06 -10.54 5.02
N ALA A 86 -10.03 -10.11 3.75
CA ALA A 86 -9.66 -10.92 2.61
C ALA A 86 -8.34 -10.41 2.01
N THR A 87 -7.50 -11.34 1.55
CA THR A 87 -6.18 -11.07 0.98
C THR A 87 -6.01 -11.80 -0.35
N GLU A 88 -4.89 -11.56 -1.04
CA GLU A 88 -4.57 -12.21 -2.32
C GLU A 88 -5.67 -12.02 -3.38
N GLY A 89 -6.14 -10.78 -3.53
CA GLY A 89 -7.20 -10.47 -4.48
C GLY A 89 -8.51 -11.18 -4.14
N TRP A 90 -8.90 -11.16 -2.86
CA TRP A 90 -10.12 -11.77 -2.32
C TRP A 90 -10.12 -13.31 -2.27
N ALA A 91 -9.06 -13.97 -2.76
CA ALA A 91 -8.99 -15.44 -2.80
C ALA A 91 -8.81 -16.08 -1.42
N LYS A 92 -8.21 -15.36 -0.47
CA LYS A 92 -7.88 -15.88 0.85
C LYS A 92 -8.57 -15.09 1.95
N GLN A 93 -9.56 -15.70 2.60
CA GLN A 93 -10.20 -15.15 3.78
C GLN A 93 -9.36 -15.44 5.03
N THR A 94 -9.34 -14.49 5.95
CA THR A 94 -8.70 -14.61 7.27
C THR A 94 -9.76 -14.62 8.38
N ASP A 95 -9.35 -14.94 9.60
CA ASP A 95 -10.22 -14.88 10.79
C ASP A 95 -10.17 -13.49 11.47
N LEU A 96 -9.49 -12.51 10.85
CA LEU A 96 -9.36 -11.17 11.40
C LEU A 96 -10.55 -10.31 11.00
N HIS A 97 -11.19 -9.66 11.98
CA HIS A 97 -12.21 -8.67 11.70
C HIS A 97 -11.60 -7.38 11.17
N VAL A 98 -12.21 -6.85 10.10
CA VAL A 98 -11.71 -5.63 9.43
C VAL A 98 -11.71 -4.41 10.35
N VAL A 99 -12.69 -4.31 11.25
CA VAL A 99 -12.82 -3.20 12.20
C VAL A 99 -11.72 -3.22 13.26
N ASP A 100 -11.32 -4.41 13.71
CA ASP A 100 -10.26 -4.53 14.71
C ASP A 100 -8.91 -4.17 14.09
N LEU A 101 -8.67 -4.61 12.85
CA LEU A 101 -7.46 -4.26 12.12
C LEU A 101 -7.41 -2.77 11.76
N SER A 102 -8.54 -2.15 11.40
CA SER A 102 -8.56 -0.71 11.10
C SER A 102 -8.26 0.14 12.34
N LYS A 103 -8.78 -0.23 13.51
CA LYS A 103 -8.49 0.45 14.79
C LYS A 103 -7.03 0.35 15.19
N LYS A 104 -6.36 -0.76 14.85
CA LYS A 104 -4.93 -0.93 15.08
C LYS A 104 -4.14 0.14 14.31
N PHE A 105 -4.45 0.34 13.03
CA PHE A 105 -3.74 1.30 12.18
C PHE A 105 -4.12 2.76 12.42
N GLU A 106 -5.26 3.04 13.04
CA GLU A 106 -5.63 4.40 13.48
C GLU A 106 -4.63 4.97 14.52
N GLN A 107 -3.85 4.11 15.18
CA GLN A 107 -2.90 4.49 16.22
C GLN A 107 -1.45 4.68 15.69
N ASP A 108 -1.21 4.41 14.41
CA ASP A 108 0.10 4.57 13.75
C ASP A 108 0.26 5.95 13.10
#